data_AF-A0A497F3C3-F1
#
_entry.id   AF-A0A497F3C3-F1
#
_cell.length_a   1.000
_cell.length_b   1.000
_cell.length_c   1.000
_cell.angle_alpha   90.00
_cell.angle_beta   90.00
_cell.angle_gamma   90.00
#
_symmetry.space_group_name_H-M   'P 1'
#
loop_
_entity.id
_entity.type
_entity.pdbx_description
1 polymer ?
#
loop_
_entity_poly.entity_id
_entity_poly.type
_entity_poly.pdbx_seq_one_letter_code
_entity_poly.pdbx_strand_id
1 'polypeptide(L)'
;MSQVRLFELEDIVFRTPTENKCYMLIFDDCKFEYLKEGTYGGFIGRRTDGKAVLVVLAEPEVIERKDLYDIRSVVEEVIGDKSFSEASGVELAVAVSRYLERAHGIKLSKKATTILSILLDVKDSDGFEFEVVRYRYYLAKPVIKKVKEGAYVVYDIEYLGKGDEGLAVRFTLNFLGSRRRPKGDYAQRVLNELRFKLPPDCVKYIYAESPEFRRSYLRFKYVVTVPDLARLVRELEGVEIPTNVVDGLARVRSVITSELGLPTESVEAKERRVEKVPTAVEERGEEAPTREVTEVTPVAEVKGIKGFIILKDLPSAGVLRETLPEIFADTKIGVKIIELVRGYFRNRIERLRTKWYDGLRRIGCYVIGFGNEKMYILPADKLPKFLEFVREFKRELAEYQRELEMFLREGKLSPELEEKLKKGRVKIDLDYVQKVREYLSQYGIKEIKVPNVVDRFWYRLIPIVIDKDFALQIVQSEFIRKHGEEVWQKIKQDVIDEIERQRQQWIEDARKIIEEKLRDLGRAIKRVRDKVIALEKVKKELPKIEELCKEVGVDPNEIDTLREIKVMVQEVERDRTKALEISARVYDILTSMHT
;
A
#
# COMPACT_ATOMS: atom_id res chain seq x y z
N MET A 1 -15.73 6.89 -10.89
CA MET A 1 -14.56 7.72 -11.22
C MET A 1 -14.41 8.78 -10.13
N SER A 2 -13.32 8.80 -9.36
CA SER A 2 -13.11 9.83 -8.34
C SER A 2 -12.58 11.08 -9.02
N GLN A 3 -13.33 12.19 -8.96
CA GLN A 3 -12.92 13.47 -9.54
C GLN A 3 -11.57 13.90 -8.94
N VAL A 4 -10.61 14.24 -9.80
CA VAL A 4 -9.39 14.95 -9.40
C VAL A 4 -9.84 16.31 -8.86
N ARG A 5 -9.61 16.57 -7.57
CA ARG A 5 -9.99 17.86 -6.98
C ARG A 5 -8.90 18.89 -7.29
N LEU A 6 -9.20 19.73 -8.29
CA LEU A 6 -8.55 21.00 -8.59
C LEU A 6 -8.52 21.91 -7.36
N PHE A 7 -7.36 22.36 -6.89
CA PHE A 7 -7.26 23.41 -5.87
C PHE A 7 -6.50 24.62 -6.43
N GLU A 8 -6.92 25.81 -6.02
CA GLU A 8 -6.25 27.07 -6.33
C GLU A 8 -5.05 27.26 -5.39
N LEU A 9 -3.98 27.92 -5.81
CA LEU A 9 -2.77 28.09 -4.98
C LEU A 9 -3.05 28.65 -3.57
N GLU A 10 -4.09 29.47 -3.39
CA GLU A 10 -4.50 30.02 -2.10
C GLU A 10 -4.87 28.93 -1.07
N ASP A 11 -5.31 27.76 -1.56
CA ASP A 11 -5.63 26.60 -0.73
C ASP A 11 -4.37 25.86 -0.23
N ILE A 12 -3.16 26.08 -0.79
CA ILE A 12 -1.94 25.31 -0.44
C ILE A 12 -1.65 25.32 1.06
N VAL A 13 -1.76 26.49 1.70
CA VAL A 13 -1.36 26.66 3.10
C VAL A 13 -2.40 26.08 4.06
N PHE A 14 -3.67 26.13 3.69
CA PHE A 14 -4.77 25.61 4.50
C PHE A 14 -4.98 24.12 4.29
N ARG A 15 -4.79 23.67 3.06
CA ARG A 15 -5.01 22.29 2.67
C ARG A 15 -3.79 21.41 2.79
N THR A 16 -2.57 21.89 3.11
CA THR A 16 -1.44 21.04 3.52
C THR A 16 -1.90 20.18 4.71
N PRO A 17 -2.43 18.96 4.45
CA PRO A 17 -3.38 18.31 5.33
C PRO A 17 -2.67 17.15 5.96
N THR A 18 -1.49 17.35 6.53
CA THR A 18 -0.75 16.20 6.96
C THR A 18 -0.08 16.51 8.27
N GLU A 19 -0.47 15.72 9.26
CA GLU A 19 0.42 15.25 10.33
C GLU A 19 1.71 14.64 9.76
N ASN A 20 1.68 14.27 8.48
CA ASN A 20 2.74 13.61 7.74
C ASN A 20 3.42 14.55 6.74
N LYS A 21 4.46 14.07 6.09
CA LYS A 21 5.08 14.77 4.96
C LYS A 21 4.12 14.78 3.76
N CYS A 22 4.06 15.88 3.01
CA CYS A 22 3.25 15.95 1.80
C CYS A 22 3.97 16.63 0.63
N TYR A 23 3.65 16.19 -0.58
CA TYR A 23 4.23 16.70 -1.81
C TYR A 23 3.11 17.31 -2.67
N MET A 24 3.22 18.59 -2.99
CA MET A 24 2.25 19.33 -3.77
C MET A 24 2.82 19.64 -5.14
N LEU A 25 2.20 19.09 -6.18
CA LEU A 25 2.56 19.34 -7.56
C LEU A 25 1.82 20.58 -8.05
N ILE A 26 2.55 21.59 -8.49
CA ILE A 26 2.01 22.84 -9.03
C ILE A 26 2.13 22.83 -10.55
N PHE A 27 1.02 23.18 -11.21
CA PHE A 27 0.90 23.25 -12.66
C PHE A 27 1.05 24.68 -13.17
N ASP A 28 1.36 24.79 -14.45
CA ASP A 28 1.44 26.03 -15.21
C ASP A 28 0.13 26.83 -15.25
N ASP A 29 -1.03 26.23 -14.96
CA ASP A 29 -2.32 26.91 -14.82
C ASP A 29 -2.64 27.41 -13.40
N CYS A 30 -1.63 27.48 -12.52
CA CYS A 30 -1.76 27.89 -11.12
C CYS A 30 -2.74 27.03 -10.30
N LYS A 31 -2.92 25.77 -10.68
CA LYS A 31 -3.58 24.76 -9.86
C LYS A 31 -2.56 23.82 -9.26
N PHE A 32 -2.96 23.12 -8.21
CA PHE A 32 -2.09 22.10 -7.61
C PHE A 32 -2.83 20.79 -7.32
N GLU A 33 -2.05 19.72 -7.20
CA GLU A 33 -2.50 18.38 -6.79
C GLU A 33 -1.57 17.81 -5.71
N TYR A 34 -2.14 17.07 -4.75
CA TYR A 34 -1.34 16.27 -3.83
C TYR A 34 -0.84 14.99 -4.50
N LEU A 35 0.46 14.76 -4.43
CA LEU A 35 1.03 13.50 -4.86
C LEU A 35 0.82 12.43 -3.78
N LYS A 36 0.61 11.20 -4.24
CA LYS A 36 0.61 10.01 -3.38
C LYS A 36 1.88 9.22 -3.61
N GLU A 37 2.52 8.76 -2.56
CA GLU A 37 3.64 7.83 -2.70
C GLU A 37 3.17 6.54 -3.38
N GLY A 38 3.83 6.17 -4.48
CA GLY A 38 3.50 5.00 -5.26
C GLY A 38 4.14 3.74 -4.67
N THR A 39 3.42 2.62 -4.70
CA THR A 39 3.94 1.30 -4.28
C THR A 39 5.15 0.80 -5.08
N TYR A 40 5.45 1.42 -6.22
CA TYR A 40 6.54 1.05 -7.14
C TYR A 40 7.73 2.02 -7.08
N GLY A 41 7.78 2.90 -6.08
CA GLY A 41 8.72 4.02 -6.02
C GLY A 41 8.24 5.23 -6.81
N GLY A 42 8.61 6.43 -6.33
CA GLY A 42 8.16 7.71 -6.88
C GLY A 42 6.75 8.12 -6.43
N PHE A 43 6.22 9.16 -7.07
CA PHE A 43 5.03 9.87 -6.63
C PHE A 43 3.97 9.90 -7.73
N ILE A 44 2.74 9.55 -7.40
CA ILE A 44 1.64 9.42 -8.35
C ILE A 44 0.76 10.68 -8.29
N GLY A 45 0.64 11.38 -9.42
CA GLY A 45 -0.38 12.39 -9.67
C GLY A 45 -1.45 11.85 -10.63
N ARG A 46 -2.71 12.26 -10.46
CA ARG A 46 -3.83 11.79 -11.28
C ARG A 46 -4.08 12.69 -12.48
N ARG A 47 -3.65 13.95 -12.42
CA ARG A 47 -3.75 14.87 -13.54
C ARG A 47 -2.78 14.45 -14.64
N THR A 48 -3.30 14.20 -15.83
CA THR A 48 -2.53 13.89 -17.05
C THR A 48 -2.47 15.06 -18.02
N ASP A 49 -3.25 16.11 -17.78
CA ASP A 49 -3.27 17.37 -18.54
C ASP A 49 -2.45 18.46 -17.81
N GLY A 50 -1.89 19.40 -18.57
CA GLY A 50 -1.10 20.52 -18.03
C GLY A 50 0.36 20.14 -17.72
N LYS A 51 1.23 21.16 -17.70
CA LYS A 51 2.65 20.96 -17.39
C LYS A 51 2.87 21.17 -15.90
N ALA A 52 3.27 20.12 -15.20
CA ALA A 52 3.76 20.26 -13.84
C ALA A 52 5.11 20.99 -13.86
N VAL A 53 5.22 22.09 -13.13
CA VAL A 53 6.38 22.98 -13.16
C VAL A 53 7.16 23.01 -11.85
N LEU A 54 6.51 22.76 -10.73
CA LEU A 54 7.12 22.86 -9.41
C LEU A 54 6.51 21.82 -8.47
N VAL A 55 7.33 21.30 -7.55
CA VAL A 55 6.86 20.55 -6.38
C VAL A 55 7.21 21.33 -5.13
N VAL A 56 6.24 21.44 -4.23
CA VAL A 56 6.44 21.97 -2.88
C VAL A 56 6.28 20.81 -1.90
N LEU A 57 7.37 20.42 -1.26
CA LEU A 57 7.36 19.50 -0.12
C LEU A 57 7.05 20.32 1.14
N ALA A 58 6.12 19.86 1.95
CA ALA A 58 5.91 20.40 3.30
C ALA A 58 6.08 19.28 4.33
N GLU A 59 6.98 19.51 5.28
CA GLU A 59 7.25 18.61 6.40
C GLU A 59 6.81 19.26 7.72
N PRO A 60 5.81 18.69 8.42
CA PRO A 60 5.37 19.18 9.71
C PRO A 60 6.30 18.69 10.84
N GLU A 61 6.59 19.59 11.77
CA GLU A 61 7.30 19.34 13.02
C GLU A 61 6.47 19.91 14.17
N VAL A 62 6.01 19.04 15.08
CA VAL A 62 5.28 19.47 16.26
C VAL A 62 6.28 20.01 17.27
N ILE A 63 6.31 21.34 17.45
CA ILE A 63 7.15 22.00 18.44
C ILE A 63 6.62 21.71 19.84
N GLU A 64 5.31 21.83 20.01
CA GLU A 64 4.66 21.62 21.29
C GLU A 64 3.26 21.03 21.08
N ARG A 65 2.87 20.13 21.98
CA ARG A 65 1.51 19.61 22.13
C ARG A 65 1.05 19.83 23.56
N LYS A 66 -0.16 20.37 23.72
CA LYS A 66 -0.79 20.64 25.00
C LYS A 66 -2.26 20.28 24.97
N ASP A 67 -2.80 19.88 26.11
CA ASP A 67 -4.24 19.89 26.37
C ASP A 67 -4.63 21.03 27.32
N LEU A 68 -5.89 21.08 27.72
CA LEU A 68 -6.36 22.11 28.65
C LEU A 68 -5.88 21.90 30.09
N TYR A 69 -5.54 20.66 30.48
CA TYR A 69 -4.97 20.37 31.79
C TYR A 69 -3.52 20.83 31.89
N ASP A 70 -2.76 20.71 30.80
CA ASP A 70 -1.38 21.21 30.74
C ASP A 70 -1.28 22.73 30.93
N ILE A 71 -2.34 23.46 30.57
CA ILE A 71 -2.44 24.92 30.75
C ILE A 71 -3.38 25.32 31.89
N ARG A 72 -3.62 24.42 32.85
CA ARG A 72 -4.59 24.60 33.92
C ARG A 72 -4.42 25.90 34.71
N SER A 73 -3.18 26.34 34.98
CA SER A 73 -2.93 27.61 35.68
C SER A 73 -3.47 28.83 34.90
N VAL A 74 -3.35 28.82 33.57
CA VAL A 74 -3.90 29.88 32.71
C VAL A 74 -5.42 29.78 32.63
N VAL A 75 -5.97 28.56 32.65
CA VAL A 75 -7.43 28.35 32.69
C VAL A 75 -8.01 28.88 33.99
N GLU A 76 -7.43 28.51 35.14
CA GLU A 76 -7.84 28.97 36.48
C GLU A 76 -7.77 30.50 36.60
N GLU A 77 -6.75 31.14 36.03
CA GLU A 77 -6.66 32.61 35.95
C GLU A 77 -7.84 33.25 35.19
N VAL A 78 -8.34 32.58 34.14
CA VAL A 78 -9.43 33.10 33.30
C VAL A 78 -10.81 32.82 33.91
N ILE A 79 -11.02 31.63 34.47
CA ILE A 79 -12.34 31.22 35.00
C ILE A 79 -12.57 31.65 36.46
N GLY A 80 -11.51 32.03 37.18
CA GLY A 80 -11.59 32.43 38.59
C GLY A 80 -12.03 31.28 39.49
N ASP A 81 -13.07 31.51 40.30
CA ASP A 81 -13.58 30.53 41.28
C ASP A 81 -14.43 29.40 40.65
N LYS A 82 -14.70 29.45 39.34
CA LYS A 82 -15.50 28.42 38.66
C LYS A 82 -14.74 27.11 38.58
N SER A 83 -15.49 26.01 38.62
CA SER A 83 -14.90 24.71 38.30
C SER A 83 -14.57 24.61 36.80
N PHE A 84 -13.56 23.82 36.47
CA PHE A 84 -13.18 23.56 35.07
C PHE A 84 -14.34 23.02 34.22
N SER A 85 -15.25 22.23 34.81
CA SER A 85 -16.45 21.70 34.15
C SER A 85 -17.53 22.75 33.85
N GLU A 86 -17.47 23.91 34.49
CA GLU A 86 -18.41 25.02 34.29
C GLU A 86 -17.87 26.08 33.31
N ALA A 87 -16.62 25.93 32.86
CA ALA A 87 -15.99 26.85 31.92
C ALA A 87 -16.70 26.81 30.57
N SER A 88 -17.09 27.98 30.06
CA SER A 88 -17.62 28.14 28.71
C SER A 88 -16.52 28.01 27.66
N GLY A 89 -16.87 27.63 26.44
CA GLY A 89 -15.93 27.58 25.31
C GLY A 89 -15.26 28.93 25.04
N VAL A 90 -15.92 30.05 25.35
CA VAL A 90 -15.34 31.40 25.27
C VAL A 90 -14.21 31.58 26.28
N GLU A 91 -14.43 31.21 27.55
CA GLU A 91 -13.40 31.30 28.59
C GLU A 91 -12.21 30.39 28.28
N LEU A 92 -12.48 29.16 27.85
CA LEU A 92 -11.43 28.22 27.44
C LEU A 92 -10.66 28.72 26.21
N ALA A 93 -11.32 29.33 25.22
CA ALA A 93 -10.65 29.92 24.06
C ALA A 93 -9.77 31.11 24.46
N VAL A 94 -10.20 31.94 25.42
CA VAL A 94 -9.38 33.03 25.98
C VAL A 94 -8.16 32.48 26.71
N ALA A 95 -8.31 31.43 27.51
CA ALA A 95 -7.18 30.78 28.20
C ALA A 95 -6.15 30.23 27.20
N VAL A 96 -6.60 29.49 26.17
CA VAL A 96 -5.73 28.99 25.10
C VAL A 96 -5.04 30.14 24.36
N SER A 97 -5.77 31.23 24.03
CA SER A 97 -5.19 32.40 23.38
C SER A 97 -4.13 33.08 24.25
N ARG A 98 -4.36 33.25 25.56
CA ARG A 98 -3.39 33.84 26.49
C ARG A 98 -2.15 32.98 26.62
N TYR A 99 -2.32 31.65 26.68
CA TYR A 99 -1.20 30.74 26.72
C TYR A 99 -0.33 30.85 25.45
N LEU A 100 -0.95 30.80 24.28
CA LEU A 100 -0.25 30.93 23.00
C LEU A 100 0.47 32.28 22.85
N GLU A 101 -0.11 33.37 23.35
CA GLU A 101 0.53 34.68 23.34
C GLU A 101 1.73 34.75 24.31
N ARG A 102 1.61 34.19 25.52
CA ARG A 102 2.69 34.18 26.53
C ARG A 102 3.83 33.25 26.16
N ALA A 103 3.54 32.03 25.73
CA ALA A 103 4.54 31.00 25.48
C ALA A 103 5.20 31.13 24.09
N HIS A 104 4.44 31.60 23.08
CA HIS A 104 4.90 31.58 21.68
C HIS A 104 4.78 32.93 20.98
N GLY A 105 4.29 33.99 21.64
CA GLY A 105 4.03 35.27 20.99
C GLY A 105 2.96 35.17 19.88
N ILE A 106 2.09 34.16 19.94
CA ILE A 106 1.06 33.91 18.93
C ILE A 106 -0.24 34.56 19.39
N LYS A 107 -0.63 35.63 18.71
CA LYS A 107 -1.92 36.29 18.90
C LYS A 107 -2.96 35.72 17.94
N LEU A 108 -3.99 35.07 18.48
CA LEU A 108 -5.12 34.60 17.69
C LEU A 108 -5.96 35.80 17.20
N SER A 109 -6.39 35.76 15.94
CA SER A 109 -7.32 36.75 15.41
C SER A 109 -8.70 36.58 16.06
N LYS A 110 -9.50 37.65 16.09
CA LYS A 110 -10.88 37.60 16.64
C LYS A 110 -11.70 36.46 16.01
N LYS A 111 -11.56 36.28 14.69
CA LYS A 111 -12.21 35.20 13.92
C LYS A 111 -11.75 33.82 14.39
N ALA A 112 -10.46 33.62 14.60
CA ALA A 112 -9.91 32.36 15.10
C ALA A 112 -10.37 32.07 16.54
N THR A 113 -10.39 33.08 17.41
CA THR A 113 -10.91 32.94 18.78
C THR A 113 -12.39 32.56 18.78
N THR A 114 -13.21 33.12 17.89
CA THR A 114 -14.63 32.75 17.75
C THR A 114 -14.81 31.32 17.24
N ILE A 115 -14.01 30.88 16.27
CA ILE A 115 -14.06 29.47 15.81
C ILE A 115 -13.70 28.56 16.99
N LEU A 116 -12.63 28.90 17.70
CA LEU A 116 -12.14 28.11 18.83
C LEU A 116 -13.16 28.01 19.96
N SER A 117 -13.87 29.09 20.29
CA SER A 117 -14.91 29.06 21.33
C SER A 117 -16.06 28.14 20.95
N ILE A 118 -16.51 28.18 19.69
CA ILE A 118 -17.58 27.30 19.18
C ILE A 118 -17.15 25.83 19.23
N LEU A 119 -15.88 25.57 18.92
CA LEU A 119 -15.31 24.23 18.97
C LEU A 119 -15.23 23.70 20.41
N LEU A 120 -14.77 24.51 21.36
CA LEU A 120 -14.66 24.15 22.78
C LEU A 120 -16.03 23.98 23.46
N ASP A 121 -17.10 24.57 22.92
CA ASP A 121 -18.47 24.35 23.39
C ASP A 121 -19.08 22.99 22.97
N VAL A 122 -18.37 22.16 22.20
CA VAL A 122 -18.85 20.84 21.79
C VAL A 122 -18.75 19.85 22.96
N LYS A 123 -19.88 19.68 23.67
CA LYS A 123 -20.01 18.86 24.89
C LYS A 123 -19.70 17.36 24.74
N ASP A 124 -19.86 16.80 23.55
CA ASP A 124 -19.71 15.36 23.30
C ASP A 124 -18.26 14.94 22.95
N SER A 125 -17.32 15.88 23.04
CA SER A 125 -15.90 15.60 22.83
C SER A 125 -15.29 14.87 24.03
N ASP A 126 -14.37 13.95 23.73
CA ASP A 126 -13.65 13.16 24.73
C ASP A 126 -12.32 13.82 25.15
N GLY A 127 -12.00 14.97 24.56
CA GLY A 127 -10.82 15.76 24.88
C GLY A 127 -10.55 16.85 23.84
N PHE A 128 -9.78 17.86 24.26
CA PHE A 128 -9.29 18.93 23.42
C PHE A 128 -7.78 19.05 23.56
N GLU A 129 -7.09 19.14 22.43
CA GLU A 129 -5.65 19.32 22.35
C GLU A 129 -5.34 20.45 21.35
N PHE A 130 -4.21 21.12 21.55
CA PHE A 130 -3.65 22.02 20.57
C PHE A 130 -2.16 21.81 20.41
N GLU A 131 -1.68 22.08 19.21
CA GLU A 131 -0.30 21.85 18.81
C GLU A 131 0.25 23.06 18.08
N VAL A 132 1.44 23.49 18.46
CA VAL A 132 2.22 24.48 17.70
C VAL A 132 3.09 23.70 16.72
N VAL A 133 2.86 23.92 15.43
CA VAL A 133 3.46 23.13 14.35
C VAL A 133 4.26 24.03 13.44
N ARG A 134 5.56 23.74 13.32
CA ARG A 134 6.47 24.31 12.32
C ARG A 134 6.36 23.48 11.05
N TYR A 135 6.24 24.13 9.91
CA TYR A 135 6.22 23.47 8.61
C TYR A 135 7.45 23.91 7.86
N ARG A 136 8.33 22.96 7.52
CA ARG A 136 9.47 23.21 6.64
C ARG A 136 9.03 22.95 5.21
N TYR A 137 9.11 23.97 4.37
CA TYR A 137 8.77 23.90 2.97
C TYR A 137 10.05 23.80 2.15
N TYR A 138 10.08 22.88 1.19
CA TYR A 138 11.19 22.72 0.26
C TYR A 138 10.68 22.76 -1.16
N LEU A 139 11.45 23.42 -2.03
CA LEU A 139 11.18 23.42 -3.47
C LEU A 139 11.87 22.22 -4.12
N ALA A 140 11.17 21.60 -5.04
CA ALA A 140 11.67 20.50 -5.84
C ALA A 140 11.13 20.57 -7.27
N LYS A 141 11.84 19.94 -8.21
CA LYS A 141 11.44 19.85 -9.60
C LYS A 141 10.76 18.49 -9.85
N PRO A 142 9.59 18.47 -10.51
CA PRO A 142 8.97 17.21 -10.93
C PRO A 142 9.69 16.64 -12.15
N VAL A 143 10.06 15.36 -12.09
CA VAL A 143 10.62 14.61 -13.23
C VAL A 143 9.67 13.49 -13.63
N ILE A 144 9.11 13.55 -14.84
CA ILE A 144 8.16 12.54 -15.29
C ILE A 144 8.90 11.23 -15.57
N LYS A 145 8.62 10.18 -14.79
CA LYS A 145 9.14 8.81 -15.01
C LYS A 145 8.25 8.00 -15.94
N LYS A 146 6.92 8.13 -15.78
CA LYS A 146 5.96 7.35 -16.55
C LYS A 146 4.63 8.07 -16.67
N VAL A 147 4.05 8.05 -17.86
CA VAL A 147 2.69 8.52 -18.11
C VAL A 147 1.81 7.32 -18.44
N LYS A 148 0.65 7.23 -17.77
CA LYS A 148 -0.44 6.34 -18.16
C LYS A 148 -1.62 7.22 -18.55
N GLU A 149 -1.81 7.38 -19.86
CA GLU A 149 -2.85 8.23 -20.44
C GLU A 149 -4.23 7.95 -19.82
N GLY A 150 -4.93 9.03 -19.46
CA GLY A 150 -6.26 8.98 -18.85
C GLY A 150 -6.32 8.38 -17.44
N ALA A 151 -5.18 8.07 -16.81
CA ALA A 151 -5.14 7.43 -15.50
C ALA A 151 -4.25 8.14 -14.47
N TYR A 152 -2.93 8.21 -14.72
CA TYR A 152 -1.99 8.81 -13.76
C TYR A 152 -0.61 9.09 -14.39
N VAL A 153 0.15 9.95 -13.74
CA VAL A 153 1.56 10.24 -14.03
C VAL A 153 2.40 9.90 -12.81
N VAL A 154 3.54 9.23 -13.03
CA VAL A 154 4.55 8.94 -12.01
C VAL A 154 5.66 9.97 -12.13
N TYR A 155 5.88 10.70 -11.04
CA TYR A 155 6.90 11.71 -10.87
C TYR A 155 8.03 11.18 -9.98
N ASP A 156 9.27 11.45 -10.37
CA ASP A 156 10.38 11.60 -9.44
C ASP A 156 10.44 13.05 -8.96
N ILE A 157 11.14 13.27 -7.85
CA ILE A 157 11.27 14.58 -7.22
C ILE A 157 12.75 14.86 -7.04
N GLU A 158 13.21 15.93 -7.69
CA GLU A 158 14.58 16.42 -7.59
C GLU A 158 14.61 17.66 -6.70
N TYR A 159 15.25 17.57 -5.53
CA TYR A 159 15.30 18.66 -4.57
C TYR A 159 16.14 19.84 -5.09
N LEU A 160 15.60 21.05 -4.96
CA LEU A 160 16.27 22.27 -5.41
C LEU A 160 17.06 22.98 -4.30
N GLY A 161 17.16 22.38 -3.11
CA GLY A 161 17.96 22.88 -1.98
C GLY A 161 17.45 24.16 -1.30
N LYS A 162 16.39 24.78 -1.82
CA LYS A 162 15.75 25.98 -1.24
C LYS A 162 14.57 25.60 -0.36
N GLY A 163 14.50 26.19 0.83
CA GLY A 163 13.39 26.02 1.74
C GLY A 163 13.10 27.27 2.58
N ASP A 164 11.92 27.28 3.17
CA ASP A 164 11.44 28.34 4.07
C ASP A 164 10.47 27.71 5.07
N GLU A 165 10.15 28.42 6.15
CA GLU A 165 9.35 27.89 7.24
C GLU A 165 8.03 28.65 7.40
N GLY A 166 7.00 27.90 7.79
CA GLY A 166 5.72 28.46 8.23
C GLY A 166 5.37 27.94 9.62
N LEU A 167 4.56 28.70 10.34
CA LEU A 167 4.08 28.34 11.67
C LEU A 167 2.56 28.29 11.66
N ALA A 168 1.99 27.27 12.29
CA ALA A 168 0.56 27.18 12.51
C ALA A 168 0.24 26.58 13.88
N VAL A 169 -0.95 26.90 14.39
CA VAL A 169 -1.54 26.23 15.56
C VAL A 169 -2.65 25.31 15.07
N ARG A 170 -2.61 24.05 15.48
CA ARG A 170 -3.63 23.05 15.19
C ARG A 170 -4.41 22.78 16.46
N PHE A 171 -5.73 22.92 16.39
CA PHE A 171 -6.66 22.57 17.45
C PHE A 171 -7.38 21.28 17.09
N THR A 172 -7.48 20.35 18.02
CA THR A 172 -8.05 19.02 17.80
C THR A 172 -9.08 18.71 18.88
N LEU A 173 -10.31 18.44 18.47
CA LEU A 173 -11.30 17.75 19.31
C LEU A 173 -11.28 16.26 19.02
N ASN A 174 -11.13 15.51 20.10
CA ASN A 174 -11.08 14.06 20.09
C ASN A 174 -12.49 13.48 20.28
N PHE A 175 -12.85 12.48 19.46
CA PHE A 175 -14.04 11.67 19.67
C PHE A 175 -13.65 10.19 19.69
N LEU A 176 -13.69 9.58 20.86
CA LEU A 176 -13.35 8.19 21.12
C LEU A 176 -14.61 7.36 21.39
N GLY A 177 -14.93 6.47 20.45
CA GLY A 177 -16.01 5.51 20.59
C GLY A 177 -15.55 4.17 21.15
N SER A 178 -16.52 3.39 21.65
CA SER A 178 -16.29 2.01 22.05
C SER A 178 -16.42 1.05 20.86
N ARG A 179 -16.10 -0.24 21.05
CA ARG A 179 -16.37 -1.28 20.03
C ARG A 179 -17.85 -1.34 19.65
N ARG A 180 -18.74 -1.14 20.62
CA ARG A 180 -20.20 -1.25 20.47
C ARG A 180 -20.83 0.05 19.96
N ARG A 181 -20.20 1.20 20.24
CA ARG A 181 -20.64 2.54 19.83
C ARG A 181 -19.45 3.29 19.22
N PRO A 182 -19.05 2.92 17.99
CA PRO A 182 -17.95 3.57 17.29
C PRO A 182 -18.27 5.05 17.02
N LYS A 183 -17.27 5.92 17.19
CA LYS A 183 -17.35 7.34 16.83
C LYS A 183 -16.52 7.66 15.57
N GLY A 184 -16.21 6.68 14.72
CA GLY A 184 -15.42 6.88 13.50
C GLY A 184 -15.97 7.96 12.55
N ASP A 185 -17.28 8.10 12.42
CA ASP A 185 -17.89 9.14 11.56
C ASP A 185 -18.47 10.32 12.37
N TYR A 186 -18.18 10.40 13.67
CA TYR A 186 -18.81 11.37 14.56
C TYR A 186 -18.32 12.79 14.28
N ALA A 187 -17.01 13.01 14.14
CA ALA A 187 -16.46 14.33 13.81
C ALA A 187 -17.06 14.92 12.53
N GLN A 188 -17.32 14.10 11.51
CA GLN A 188 -17.94 14.56 10.26
C GLN A 188 -19.38 15.03 10.46
N ARG A 189 -20.14 14.38 11.37
CA ARG A 189 -21.48 14.83 11.75
C ARG A 189 -21.43 16.16 12.50
N VAL A 190 -20.55 16.27 13.49
CA VAL A 190 -20.32 17.52 14.23
C VAL A 190 -19.92 18.65 13.27
N LEU A 191 -19.00 18.39 12.33
CA LEU A 191 -18.62 19.37 11.31
C LEU A 191 -19.83 19.85 10.48
N ASN A 192 -20.70 18.93 10.06
CA ASN A 192 -21.90 19.29 9.31
C ASN A 192 -22.88 20.14 10.11
N GLU A 193 -22.99 19.91 11.43
CA GLU A 193 -23.80 20.74 12.31
C GLU A 193 -23.16 22.11 12.54
N LEU A 194 -21.84 22.15 12.73
CA LEU A 194 -21.09 23.38 12.92
C LEU A 194 -21.10 24.28 11.69
N ARG A 195 -21.25 23.73 10.47
CA ARG A 195 -21.40 24.51 9.24
C ARG A 195 -22.55 25.52 9.30
N PHE A 196 -23.59 25.26 10.08
CA PHE A 196 -24.70 26.19 10.28
C PHE A 196 -24.44 27.24 11.35
N LYS A 197 -23.46 26.99 12.23
CA LYS A 197 -23.08 27.89 13.34
C LYS A 197 -21.88 28.77 13.00
N LEU A 198 -21.02 28.29 12.11
CA LEU A 198 -19.80 28.99 11.70
C LEU A 198 -20.09 29.92 10.53
N PRO A 199 -19.38 31.06 10.45
CA PRO A 199 -19.36 31.86 9.23
C PRO A 199 -18.95 31.00 8.01
N PRO A 200 -19.59 31.16 6.84
CA PRO A 200 -19.34 30.31 5.67
C PRO A 200 -17.88 30.24 5.24
N ASP A 201 -17.16 31.35 5.37
CA ASP A 201 -15.74 31.52 5.07
C ASP A 201 -14.81 30.88 6.12
N CYS A 202 -15.33 30.50 7.29
CA CYS A 202 -14.58 29.77 8.32
C CYS A 202 -14.56 28.26 8.10
N VAL A 203 -15.59 27.72 7.44
CA VAL A 203 -15.78 26.27 7.28
C VAL A 203 -14.60 25.62 6.56
N LYS A 204 -13.94 26.35 5.64
CA LYS A 204 -12.76 25.86 4.90
C LYS A 204 -11.56 25.54 5.79
N TYR A 205 -11.49 26.09 7.02
CA TYR A 205 -10.40 25.87 7.96
C TYR A 205 -10.63 24.70 8.92
N ILE A 206 -11.81 24.07 8.87
CA ILE A 206 -12.19 22.98 9.76
C ILE A 206 -12.42 21.70 8.96
N TYR A 207 -11.79 20.62 9.38
CA TYR A 207 -11.93 19.32 8.73
C TYR A 207 -12.11 18.20 9.75
N ALA A 208 -12.82 17.16 9.33
CA ALA A 208 -13.01 15.95 10.10
C ALA A 208 -12.09 14.85 9.57
N GLU A 209 -11.54 14.07 10.49
CA GLU A 209 -10.66 12.95 10.18
C GLU A 209 -11.08 11.71 10.95
N SER A 210 -10.94 10.54 10.32
CA SER A 210 -11.41 9.26 10.84
C SER A 210 -10.33 8.20 10.62
N PRO A 211 -9.21 8.24 11.37
CA PRO A 211 -8.09 7.33 11.15
C PRO A 211 -8.50 5.87 11.36
N GLU A 212 -9.48 5.62 12.23
CA GLU A 212 -9.94 4.30 12.62
C GLU A 212 -11.46 4.29 12.84
N PHE A 213 -12.04 3.09 12.79
CA PHE A 213 -13.48 2.89 13.00
C PHE A 213 -14.02 3.47 14.31
N ARG A 214 -13.19 3.57 15.36
CA ARG A 214 -13.64 4.02 16.68
C ARG A 214 -13.37 5.48 16.97
N ARG A 215 -12.39 6.08 16.30
CA ARG A 215 -11.87 7.40 16.65
C ARG A 215 -12.07 8.34 15.49
N SER A 216 -12.52 9.54 15.80
CA SER A 216 -12.51 10.64 14.85
C SER A 216 -12.01 11.91 15.52
N TYR A 217 -11.54 12.83 14.68
CA TYR A 217 -11.02 14.12 15.08
C TYR A 217 -11.75 15.21 14.32
N LEU A 218 -12.07 16.29 15.01
CA LEU A 218 -12.43 17.54 14.37
C LEU A 218 -11.26 18.51 14.56
N ARG A 219 -10.74 19.03 13.46
CA ARG A 219 -9.51 19.82 13.46
C ARG A 219 -9.74 21.21 12.91
N PHE A 220 -9.11 22.18 13.54
CA PHE A 220 -9.05 23.56 13.07
C PHE A 220 -7.58 23.99 13.01
N LYS A 221 -7.13 24.48 11.84
CA LYS A 221 -5.76 24.96 11.63
C LYS A 221 -5.78 26.49 11.55
N TYR A 222 -5.09 27.14 12.48
CA TYR A 222 -4.83 28.56 12.45
C TYR A 222 -3.40 28.82 11.96
N VAL A 223 -3.27 29.36 10.76
CA VAL A 223 -1.97 29.73 10.19
C VAL A 223 -1.46 30.98 10.89
N VAL A 224 -0.22 30.98 11.35
CA VAL A 224 0.43 32.12 12.03
C VAL A 224 1.39 32.83 11.10
N THR A 225 2.20 32.07 10.36
CA THR A 225 3.10 32.58 9.33
C THR A 225 3.10 31.65 8.13
N VAL A 226 3.42 32.19 6.96
CA VAL A 226 3.51 31.44 5.71
C VAL A 226 4.88 31.61 5.08
N PRO A 227 5.40 30.56 4.41
CA PRO A 227 6.65 30.66 3.67
C PRO A 227 6.50 31.63 2.49
N ASP A 228 7.57 32.33 2.13
CA ASP A 228 7.61 33.13 0.91
C ASP A 228 8.05 32.27 -0.28
N LEU A 229 7.15 31.40 -0.74
CA LEU A 229 7.41 30.50 -1.86
C LEU A 229 7.74 31.27 -3.15
N ALA A 230 7.19 32.47 -3.35
CA ALA A 230 7.49 33.28 -4.52
C ALA A 230 8.93 33.80 -4.50
N ARG A 231 9.41 34.29 -3.34
CA ARG A 231 10.82 34.63 -3.15
C ARG A 231 11.71 33.41 -3.39
N LEU A 232 11.39 32.27 -2.79
CA LEU A 232 12.18 31.05 -2.97
C LEU A 232 12.30 30.64 -4.44
N VAL A 233 11.20 30.74 -5.20
CA VAL A 233 11.20 30.42 -6.63
C VAL A 233 12.07 31.42 -7.42
N ARG A 234 12.04 32.71 -7.10
CA ARG A 234 12.87 33.73 -7.77
C ARG A 234 14.37 33.55 -7.50
N GLU A 235 14.72 32.93 -6.38
CA GLU A 235 16.10 32.60 -6.03
C GLU A 235 16.61 31.30 -6.66
N LEU A 236 15.77 30.57 -7.41
CA LEU A 236 16.21 29.37 -8.12
C LEU A 236 16.99 29.75 -9.38
N GLU A 237 18.25 29.34 -9.44
CA GLU A 237 19.06 29.45 -10.66
C GLU A 237 18.77 28.26 -11.59
N GLY A 238 18.63 28.52 -12.90
CA GLY A 238 18.49 27.47 -13.91
C GLY A 238 17.14 26.73 -13.96
N VAL A 239 16.12 27.19 -13.24
CA VAL A 239 14.76 26.63 -13.27
C VAL A 239 13.77 27.65 -13.84
N GLU A 240 13.25 27.39 -15.03
CA GLU A 240 12.22 28.23 -15.64
C GLU A 240 10.84 27.91 -15.05
N ILE A 241 10.37 28.76 -14.13
CA ILE A 241 9.00 28.72 -13.61
C ILE A 241 8.16 29.82 -14.29
N PRO A 242 6.97 29.51 -14.84
CA PRO A 242 6.10 30.51 -15.45
C PRO A 242 5.76 31.67 -14.51
N THR A 243 5.82 32.91 -15.01
CA THR A 243 5.59 34.13 -14.22
C THR A 243 4.24 34.13 -13.52
N ASN A 244 3.19 33.60 -14.17
CA ASN A 244 1.86 33.50 -13.58
C ASN A 244 1.82 32.59 -12.34
N VAL A 245 2.67 31.55 -12.28
CA VAL A 245 2.81 30.68 -11.10
C VAL A 245 3.52 31.42 -9.98
N VAL A 246 4.60 32.16 -10.29
CA VAL A 246 5.31 33.01 -9.31
C VAL A 246 4.38 34.07 -8.73
N ASP A 247 3.60 34.74 -9.58
CA ASP A 247 2.62 35.74 -9.17
C ASP A 247 1.48 35.10 -8.37
N GLY A 248 1.06 33.90 -8.76
CA GLY A 248 0.10 33.09 -8.01
C GLY A 248 0.58 32.81 -6.59
N LEU A 249 1.82 32.36 -6.43
CA LEU A 249 2.45 32.11 -5.13
C LEU A 249 2.58 33.40 -4.30
N ALA A 250 2.90 34.54 -4.94
CA ALA A 250 2.94 35.83 -4.26
C ALA A 250 1.54 36.26 -3.76
N ARG A 251 0.49 35.99 -4.52
CA ARG A 251 -0.90 36.24 -4.11
C ARG A 251 -1.30 35.42 -2.90
N VAL A 252 -0.87 34.17 -2.78
CA VAL A 252 -1.15 33.32 -1.60
C VAL A 252 -0.76 34.02 -0.31
N ARG A 253 0.45 34.60 -0.27
CA ARG A 253 0.91 35.36 0.90
C ARG A 253 0.01 36.57 1.19
N SER A 254 -0.31 37.35 0.16
CA SER A 254 -1.18 38.54 0.29
C SER A 254 -2.58 38.19 0.80
N VAL A 255 -3.21 37.14 0.27
CA VAL A 255 -4.55 36.69 0.68
C VAL A 255 -4.51 36.23 2.13
N ILE A 256 -3.49 35.47 2.53
CA ILE A 256 -3.40 34.96 3.89
C ILE A 256 -3.12 36.07 4.90
N THR A 257 -2.22 36.99 4.59
CA THR A 257 -1.94 38.14 5.44
C THR A 257 -3.18 39.02 5.63
N SER A 258 -3.96 39.23 4.55
CA SER A 258 -5.18 40.06 4.59
C SER A 258 -6.39 39.37 5.23
N GLU A 259 -6.67 38.10 4.90
CA GLU A 259 -7.83 37.35 5.45
C GLU A 259 -7.66 37.00 6.94
N LEU A 260 -6.43 36.74 7.39
CA LEU A 260 -6.16 36.31 8.76
C LEU A 260 -5.65 37.44 9.66
N GLY A 261 -5.37 38.63 9.10
CA GLY A 261 -4.83 39.77 9.84
C GLY A 261 -3.46 39.48 10.45
N LEU A 262 -2.64 38.67 9.76
CA LEU A 262 -1.34 38.24 10.28
C LEU A 262 -0.27 39.34 10.06
N PRO A 263 0.71 39.48 10.97
CA PRO A 263 1.85 40.34 10.74
C PRO A 263 2.71 39.83 9.57
N THR A 264 3.26 40.73 8.76
CA THR A 264 4.01 40.45 7.51
C THR A 264 5.42 39.89 7.72
N GLU A 265 5.93 39.86 8.95
CA GLU A 265 7.31 39.50 9.28
C GLU A 265 7.57 37.98 9.16
N SER A 266 8.78 37.61 8.71
CA SER A 266 9.25 36.22 8.60
C SER A 266 9.49 35.58 9.99
N VAL A 267 9.48 34.26 10.06
CA VAL A 267 9.73 33.48 11.29
C VAL A 267 11.09 33.83 11.92
N GLU A 268 12.13 33.97 11.09
CA GLU A 268 13.48 34.39 11.51
C GLU A 268 13.52 35.75 12.22
N ALA A 269 12.65 36.69 11.84
CA ALA A 269 12.57 38.01 12.48
C ALA A 269 11.92 37.94 13.88
N LYS A 270 11.05 36.95 14.13
CA LYS A 270 10.43 36.70 15.44
C LYS A 270 11.33 35.88 16.37
N GLU A 271 12.00 34.86 15.87
CA GLU A 271 12.93 34.04 16.68
C GLU A 271 14.10 34.91 17.23
N ARG A 272 14.64 35.83 16.43
CA ARG A 272 15.65 36.82 16.88
C ARG A 272 15.18 37.78 17.98
N ARG A 273 13.87 37.94 18.21
CA ARG A 273 13.33 38.74 19.34
C ARG A 273 13.16 37.93 20.61
N VAL A 274 13.04 36.61 20.53
CA VAL A 274 12.83 35.70 21.67
C VAL A 274 14.17 35.18 22.21
N GLU A 275 15.22 35.10 21.39
CA GLU A 275 16.55 34.58 21.76
C GLU A 275 17.43 35.49 22.66
N LYS A 276 16.93 36.59 23.21
CA LYS A 276 17.69 37.38 24.20
C LYS A 276 17.60 36.78 25.60
N VAL A 277 18.04 35.53 25.76
CA VAL A 277 18.48 34.93 27.03
C VAL A 277 19.75 34.12 26.73
N PRO A 278 20.91 34.44 27.33
CA PRO A 278 22.18 33.88 26.90
C PRO A 278 22.34 32.45 27.42
N THR A 279 22.48 31.50 26.49
CA THR A 279 23.06 30.18 26.81
C THR A 279 24.30 30.02 25.93
N ALA A 280 25.47 30.10 26.55
CA ALA A 280 26.74 29.83 25.91
C ALA A 280 26.90 28.32 25.72
N VAL A 281 27.12 27.86 24.49
CA VAL A 281 27.73 26.55 24.21
C VAL A 281 28.63 26.69 22.98
N GLU A 282 29.84 26.16 23.14
CA GLU A 282 30.98 26.18 22.24
C GLU A 282 30.75 25.49 20.89
N GLU A 283 31.29 26.10 19.84
CA GLU A 283 31.51 25.49 18.54
C GLU A 283 32.62 24.42 18.61
N ARG A 284 32.36 23.23 18.05
CA ARG A 284 33.40 22.38 17.47
C ARG A 284 32.94 21.92 16.10
N GLY A 285 33.69 22.33 15.09
CA GLY A 285 33.58 21.80 13.73
C GLY A 285 34.18 20.41 13.65
N GLU A 286 33.65 19.59 12.75
CA GLU A 286 34.34 18.43 12.20
C GLU A 286 33.79 18.13 10.79
N GLU A 287 34.72 17.70 9.95
CA GLU A 287 34.71 17.74 8.48
C GLU A 287 33.89 16.60 7.84
N ALA A 288 33.52 16.81 6.58
CA ALA A 288 32.80 15.86 5.73
C ALA A 288 33.67 14.65 5.32
N PRO A 289 33.13 13.41 5.31
CA PRO A 289 33.84 12.28 4.71
C PRO A 289 33.53 12.17 3.22
N THR A 290 34.60 12.15 2.44
CA THR A 290 34.70 11.80 1.02
C THR A 290 34.18 10.38 0.78
N ARG A 291 33.26 10.21 -0.19
CA ARG A 291 32.76 8.89 -0.63
C ARG A 291 33.73 8.26 -1.62
N GLU A 292 34.30 7.12 -1.25
CA GLU A 292 34.95 6.20 -2.17
C GLU A 292 33.93 5.44 -3.02
N VAL A 293 34.23 5.35 -4.32
CA VAL A 293 33.47 4.59 -5.32
C VAL A 293 33.76 3.10 -5.12
N THR A 294 32.78 2.33 -4.67
CA THR A 294 32.89 0.87 -4.59
C THR A 294 32.42 0.25 -5.90
N GLU A 295 33.31 -0.52 -6.52
CA GLU A 295 33.08 -1.27 -7.76
C GLU A 295 31.91 -2.24 -7.65
N VAL A 296 31.14 -2.31 -8.74
CA VAL A 296 29.98 -3.18 -8.91
C VAL A 296 30.46 -4.63 -9.03
N THR A 297 30.20 -5.43 -8.00
CA THR A 297 30.30 -6.89 -8.08
C THR A 297 29.08 -7.47 -8.81
N PRO A 298 29.23 -8.51 -9.64
CA PRO A 298 28.14 -9.06 -10.42
C PRO A 298 27.12 -9.76 -9.53
N VAL A 299 25.84 -9.51 -9.84
CA VAL A 299 24.64 -9.97 -9.13
C VAL A 299 24.68 -11.49 -8.91
N ALA A 300 24.82 -11.90 -7.65
CA ALA A 300 24.53 -13.26 -7.22
C ALA A 300 23.03 -13.54 -7.38
N GLU A 301 22.67 -14.70 -7.95
CA GLU A 301 21.28 -15.15 -8.11
C GLU A 301 20.52 -15.11 -6.78
N VAL A 302 19.57 -14.18 -6.65
CA VAL A 302 18.75 -13.99 -5.45
C VAL A 302 17.79 -15.18 -5.27
N LYS A 303 18.09 -16.07 -4.31
CA LYS A 303 17.22 -17.18 -3.88
C LYS A 303 16.01 -16.66 -3.06
N GLY A 304 15.04 -16.03 -3.71
CA GLY A 304 13.81 -15.54 -3.07
C GLY A 304 12.69 -16.59 -2.91
N ILE A 305 11.74 -16.30 -2.01
CA ILE A 305 10.49 -17.07 -1.84
C ILE A 305 9.61 -16.83 -3.06
N LYS A 306 9.28 -17.91 -3.78
CA LYS A 306 8.36 -17.87 -4.93
C LYS A 306 6.92 -17.87 -4.44
N GLY A 307 6.12 -16.93 -4.93
CA GLY A 307 4.71 -16.79 -4.56
C GLY A 307 3.90 -15.99 -5.56
N PHE A 308 2.68 -15.63 -5.18
CA PHE A 308 1.76 -14.86 -6.01
C PHE A 308 1.15 -13.71 -5.22
N ILE A 309 1.11 -12.50 -5.78
CA ILE A 309 0.23 -11.44 -5.28
C ILE A 309 -1.19 -11.74 -5.72
N ILE A 310 -2.12 -11.70 -4.78
CA ILE A 310 -3.56 -11.85 -5.05
C ILE A 310 -4.17 -10.45 -5.25
N LEU A 311 -4.44 -10.10 -6.50
CA LEU A 311 -5.38 -9.02 -6.83
C LEU A 311 -6.80 -9.57 -6.85
N LYS A 312 -7.77 -8.79 -6.40
CA LYS A 312 -9.17 -9.21 -6.35
C LYS A 312 -10.12 -8.04 -6.38
N ASP A 313 -11.34 -8.31 -6.79
CA ASP A 313 -12.51 -7.48 -6.54
C ASP A 313 -13.61 -8.33 -5.92
N LEU A 314 -14.30 -7.78 -4.92
CA LEU A 314 -15.33 -8.48 -4.16
C LEU A 314 -16.63 -7.69 -4.27
N PRO A 315 -17.76 -8.38 -4.48
CA PRO A 315 -19.05 -7.70 -4.55
C PRO A 315 -19.36 -7.07 -3.18
N SER A 316 -19.82 -5.82 -3.21
CA SER A 316 -20.09 -5.03 -2.00
C SER A 316 -21.57 -4.80 -1.78
N ALA A 317 -21.95 -4.42 -0.56
CA ALA A 317 -23.31 -3.94 -0.27
C ALA A 317 -23.72 -2.70 -1.10
N GLY A 318 -22.78 -2.02 -1.77
CA GLY A 318 -23.05 -0.94 -2.71
C GLY A 318 -23.91 -1.38 -3.90
N VAL A 319 -23.68 -2.61 -4.39
CA VAL A 319 -24.42 -3.17 -5.54
C VAL A 319 -25.92 -3.20 -5.28
N LEU A 320 -26.32 -3.57 -4.06
CA LEU A 320 -27.73 -3.55 -3.65
C LEU A 320 -28.27 -2.14 -3.45
N ARG A 321 -27.42 -1.19 -3.01
CA ARG A 321 -27.84 0.20 -2.77
C ARG A 321 -28.12 0.96 -4.06
N GLU A 322 -27.41 0.64 -5.14
CA GLU A 322 -27.57 1.25 -6.46
C GLU A 322 -28.74 0.60 -7.22
N THR A 323 -28.79 -0.74 -7.26
CA THR A 323 -29.73 -1.47 -8.13
C THR A 323 -31.16 -1.53 -7.56
N LEU A 324 -31.34 -1.66 -6.23
CA LEU A 324 -32.68 -1.84 -5.65
C LEU A 324 -33.57 -0.59 -5.75
N PRO A 325 -33.07 0.64 -5.53
CA PRO A 325 -33.86 1.85 -5.78
C PRO A 325 -34.35 1.98 -7.22
N GLU A 326 -33.54 1.57 -8.21
CA GLU A 326 -33.97 1.57 -9.62
C GLU A 326 -35.11 0.60 -9.89
N ILE A 327 -35.08 -0.59 -9.27
CA ILE A 327 -36.13 -1.61 -9.44
C ILE A 327 -37.46 -1.18 -8.81
N PHE A 328 -37.42 -0.35 -7.76
CA PHE A 328 -38.57 -0.09 -6.89
C PHE A 328 -38.91 1.40 -6.72
N ALA A 329 -38.40 2.27 -7.61
CA ALA A 329 -38.48 3.73 -7.51
C ALA A 329 -39.92 4.27 -7.35
N ASP A 330 -40.89 3.63 -8.00
CA ASP A 330 -42.25 4.18 -8.16
C ASP A 330 -43.29 3.64 -7.16
N THR A 331 -42.87 2.93 -6.10
CA THR A 331 -43.82 2.36 -5.14
C THR A 331 -43.46 2.65 -3.69
N LYS A 332 -44.46 3.07 -2.89
CA LYS A 332 -44.34 3.17 -1.42
C LYS A 332 -43.97 1.83 -0.77
N ILE A 333 -44.35 0.72 -1.42
CA ILE A 333 -43.94 -0.64 -1.06
C ILE A 333 -42.44 -0.83 -1.35
N GLY A 334 -41.94 -0.30 -2.45
CA GLY A 334 -40.52 -0.30 -2.81
C GLY A 334 -39.56 0.16 -1.72
N VAL A 335 -39.84 1.29 -1.06
CA VAL A 335 -38.97 1.85 -0.01
C VAL A 335 -38.79 0.89 1.18
N LYS A 336 -39.86 0.21 1.61
CA LYS A 336 -39.81 -0.74 2.74
C LYS A 336 -39.27 -2.12 2.31
N ILE A 337 -39.54 -2.58 1.08
CA ILE A 337 -38.86 -3.76 0.49
C ILE A 337 -37.35 -3.51 0.44
N ILE A 338 -36.94 -2.33 -0.03
CA ILE A 338 -35.54 -1.91 -0.09
C ILE A 338 -34.91 -2.00 1.29
N GLU A 339 -35.56 -1.53 2.36
CA GLU A 339 -35.04 -1.63 3.73
C GLU A 339 -34.89 -3.08 4.23
N LEU A 340 -35.87 -3.95 3.96
CA LEU A 340 -35.84 -5.37 4.34
C LEU A 340 -34.75 -6.15 3.59
N VAL A 341 -34.66 -5.98 2.27
CA VAL A 341 -33.60 -6.57 1.44
C VAL A 341 -32.23 -6.03 1.86
N ARG A 342 -32.14 -4.72 2.12
CA ARG A 342 -30.93 -4.06 2.65
C ARG A 342 -30.53 -4.53 4.03
N GLY A 343 -31.37 -5.22 4.80
CA GLY A 343 -30.97 -5.77 6.10
C GLY A 343 -30.25 -7.11 5.93
N TYR A 344 -30.99 -8.13 5.50
CA TYR A 344 -30.50 -9.51 5.46
C TYR A 344 -29.42 -9.73 4.38
N PHE A 345 -29.73 -9.39 3.13
CA PHE A 345 -28.83 -9.66 2.00
C PHE A 345 -27.56 -8.81 2.06
N ARG A 346 -27.64 -7.59 2.61
CA ARG A 346 -26.47 -6.76 2.95
C ARG A 346 -25.60 -7.41 4.01
N ASN A 347 -26.19 -7.92 5.09
CA ASN A 347 -25.42 -8.55 6.15
C ASN A 347 -24.82 -9.88 5.70
N ARG A 348 -25.45 -10.58 4.73
CA ARG A 348 -24.91 -11.82 4.16
C ARG A 348 -23.76 -11.55 3.18
N ILE A 349 -23.84 -10.54 2.31
CA ILE A 349 -22.73 -10.18 1.40
C ILE A 349 -21.49 -9.69 2.16
N GLU A 350 -21.66 -8.91 3.24
CA GLU A 350 -20.53 -8.50 4.09
C GLU A 350 -19.93 -9.67 4.88
N ARG A 351 -20.75 -10.67 5.26
CA ARG A 351 -20.24 -11.90 5.87
C ARG A 351 -19.43 -12.74 4.88
N LEU A 352 -19.88 -12.89 3.63
CA LEU A 352 -19.12 -13.56 2.58
C LEU A 352 -17.79 -12.86 2.34
N ARG A 353 -17.81 -11.53 2.25
CA ARG A 353 -16.58 -10.71 2.13
C ARG A 353 -15.63 -10.91 3.32
N THR A 354 -16.15 -11.03 4.54
CA THR A 354 -15.35 -11.34 5.72
C THR A 354 -14.76 -12.76 5.65
N LYS A 355 -15.57 -13.75 5.27
CA LYS A 355 -15.14 -15.14 5.05
C LYS A 355 -14.03 -15.23 4.01
N TRP A 356 -14.08 -14.40 2.96
CA TRP A 356 -13.00 -14.31 1.98
C TRP A 356 -11.67 -13.97 2.65
N TYR A 357 -11.62 -12.88 3.41
CA TYR A 357 -10.39 -12.42 4.05
C TYR A 357 -9.88 -13.37 5.14
N ASP A 358 -10.77 -13.95 5.93
CA ASP A 358 -10.41 -14.95 6.94
C ASP A 358 -9.92 -16.25 6.30
N GLY A 359 -10.50 -16.64 5.16
CA GLY A 359 -10.04 -17.78 4.37
C GLY A 359 -8.63 -17.59 3.83
N LEU A 360 -8.30 -16.41 3.29
CA LEU A 360 -6.93 -16.09 2.86
C LEU A 360 -5.92 -16.24 4.01
N ARG A 361 -6.28 -15.80 5.22
CA ARG A 361 -5.43 -15.97 6.41
C ARG A 361 -5.26 -17.45 6.78
N ARG A 362 -6.34 -18.24 6.75
CA ARG A 362 -6.29 -19.69 7.07
C ARG A 362 -5.44 -20.50 6.07
N ILE A 363 -5.42 -20.07 4.81
CA ILE A 363 -4.56 -20.68 3.78
C ILE A 363 -3.06 -20.41 4.05
N GLY A 364 -2.76 -19.39 4.86
CA GLY A 364 -1.39 -18.96 5.16
C GLY A 364 -0.90 -17.87 4.20
N CYS A 365 -1.79 -17.03 3.67
CA CYS A 365 -1.36 -15.86 2.90
C CYS A 365 -0.75 -14.80 3.82
N TYR A 366 0.39 -14.23 3.42
CA TYR A 366 0.96 -13.05 4.06
C TYR A 366 0.12 -11.82 3.71
N VAL A 367 -0.04 -10.90 4.66
CA VAL A 367 -0.77 -9.64 4.47
C VAL A 367 0.23 -8.50 4.54
N ILE A 368 0.27 -7.65 3.51
CA ILE A 368 1.10 -6.45 3.47
C ILE A 368 0.19 -5.24 3.29
N GLY A 369 0.33 -4.23 4.16
CA GLY A 369 -0.33 -2.93 4.01
C GLY A 369 -1.08 -2.46 5.27
N PHE A 370 -1.25 -1.13 5.37
CA PHE A 370 -1.92 -0.46 6.47
C PHE A 370 -3.33 0.01 6.06
N GLY A 371 -4.32 -0.16 6.93
CA GLY A 371 -5.70 0.33 6.69
C GLY A 371 -6.55 -0.54 5.75
N ASN A 372 -7.27 0.11 4.83
CA ASN A 372 -8.27 -0.51 3.94
C ASN A 372 -7.67 -1.17 2.68
N GLU A 373 -6.42 -0.86 2.34
CA GLU A 373 -5.73 -1.40 1.17
C GLU A 373 -4.72 -2.46 1.62
N LYS A 374 -5.19 -3.72 1.69
CA LYS A 374 -4.38 -4.88 2.09
C LYS A 374 -3.99 -5.68 0.85
N MET A 375 -2.71 -5.83 0.63
CA MET A 375 -2.14 -6.76 -0.34
C MET A 375 -1.98 -8.14 0.30
N TYR A 376 -2.26 -9.19 -0.47
CA TYR A 376 -2.17 -10.58 0.00
C TYR A 376 -1.17 -11.32 -0.87
N ILE A 377 -0.21 -11.99 -0.24
CA ILE A 377 0.78 -12.82 -0.92
C ILE A 377 0.52 -14.28 -0.58
N LEU A 378 0.35 -15.08 -1.62
CA LEU A 378 0.14 -16.51 -1.58
C LEU A 378 1.47 -17.23 -1.83
N PRO A 379 1.96 -18.04 -0.87
CA PRO A 379 3.09 -18.93 -1.11
C PRO A 379 2.79 -19.93 -2.23
N ALA A 380 3.77 -20.26 -3.08
CA ALA A 380 3.55 -21.13 -4.23
C ALA A 380 3.04 -22.54 -3.85
N ASP A 381 3.47 -23.06 -2.69
CA ASP A 381 3.04 -24.35 -2.14
C ASP A 381 1.57 -24.35 -1.67
N LYS A 382 0.98 -23.18 -1.44
CA LYS A 382 -0.42 -23.02 -1.00
C LYS A 382 -1.40 -22.79 -2.15
N LEU A 383 -0.91 -22.71 -3.40
CA LEU A 383 -1.74 -22.47 -4.58
C LEU A 383 -2.91 -23.47 -4.74
N PRO A 384 -2.72 -24.80 -4.57
CA PRO A 384 -3.83 -25.74 -4.71
C PRO A 384 -4.98 -25.47 -3.71
N LYS A 385 -4.63 -25.23 -2.44
CA LYS A 385 -5.60 -24.91 -1.37
C LYS A 385 -6.35 -23.61 -1.65
N PHE A 386 -5.65 -22.61 -2.20
CA PHE A 386 -6.27 -21.36 -2.61
C PHE A 386 -7.29 -21.56 -3.75
N LEU A 387 -6.94 -22.34 -4.77
CA LEU A 387 -7.87 -22.60 -5.89
C LEU A 387 -9.13 -23.36 -5.43
N GLU A 388 -8.99 -24.28 -4.48
CA GLU A 388 -10.13 -24.98 -3.88
C GLU A 388 -11.03 -24.01 -3.10
N PHE A 389 -10.44 -23.17 -2.25
CA PHE A 389 -11.15 -22.12 -1.52
C PHE A 389 -11.91 -21.16 -2.44
N VAL A 390 -11.30 -20.75 -3.55
CA VAL A 390 -11.94 -19.89 -4.55
C VAL A 390 -13.18 -20.55 -5.16
N ARG A 391 -13.12 -21.86 -5.44
CA ARG A 391 -14.26 -22.61 -5.99
C ARG A 391 -15.41 -22.67 -4.99
N GLU A 392 -15.11 -22.97 -3.73
CA GLU A 392 -16.10 -22.96 -2.63
C GLU A 392 -16.74 -21.58 -2.48
N PHE A 393 -15.91 -20.53 -2.46
CA PHE A 393 -16.38 -19.16 -2.35
C PHE A 393 -17.29 -18.74 -3.52
N LYS A 394 -16.94 -19.12 -4.75
CA LYS A 394 -17.79 -18.87 -5.93
C LYS A 394 -19.14 -19.60 -5.82
N ARG A 395 -19.17 -20.83 -5.28
CA ARG A 395 -20.41 -21.57 -5.03
C ARG A 395 -21.31 -20.82 -4.03
N GLU A 396 -20.75 -20.31 -2.94
CA GLU A 396 -21.50 -19.53 -1.95
C GLU A 396 -22.03 -18.20 -2.50
N LEU A 397 -21.26 -17.53 -3.37
CA LEU A 397 -21.74 -16.34 -4.08
C LEU A 397 -22.89 -16.68 -5.04
N ALA A 398 -22.84 -17.82 -5.72
CA ALA A 398 -23.91 -18.28 -6.60
C ALA A 398 -25.19 -18.62 -5.80
N GLU A 399 -25.05 -19.28 -4.64
CA GLU A 399 -26.16 -19.52 -3.73
C GLU A 399 -26.78 -18.21 -3.24
N TYR A 400 -25.95 -17.23 -2.84
CA TYR A 400 -26.41 -15.90 -2.47
C TYR A 400 -27.21 -15.22 -3.59
N GLN A 401 -26.70 -15.24 -4.83
CA GLN A 401 -27.38 -14.65 -5.98
C GLN A 401 -28.72 -15.34 -6.25
N ARG A 402 -28.77 -16.68 -6.15
CA ARG A 402 -30.00 -17.46 -6.30
C ARG A 402 -31.03 -17.12 -5.23
N GLU A 403 -30.62 -16.98 -3.97
CA GLU A 403 -31.53 -16.57 -2.89
C GLU A 403 -32.06 -15.15 -3.07
N LEU A 404 -31.21 -14.23 -3.53
CA LEU A 404 -31.62 -12.86 -3.84
C LEU A 404 -32.63 -12.85 -5.00
N GLU A 405 -32.38 -13.65 -6.04
CA GLU A 405 -33.29 -13.80 -7.17
C GLU A 405 -34.65 -14.39 -6.77
N MET A 406 -34.66 -15.47 -5.98
CA MET A 406 -35.91 -16.07 -5.45
C MET A 406 -36.70 -15.08 -4.59
N PHE A 407 -36.01 -14.28 -3.79
CA PHE A 407 -36.66 -13.25 -2.97
C PHE A 407 -37.26 -12.14 -3.83
N LEU A 408 -36.48 -11.60 -4.78
CA LEU A 408 -36.93 -10.48 -5.60
C LEU A 408 -38.03 -10.88 -6.59
N ARG A 409 -37.98 -12.08 -7.17
CA ARG A 409 -38.96 -12.54 -8.16
C ARG A 409 -40.21 -13.17 -7.55
N GLU A 410 -40.05 -13.99 -6.50
CA GLU A 410 -41.13 -14.83 -5.98
C GLU A 410 -41.52 -14.48 -4.54
N GLY A 411 -40.82 -13.56 -3.88
CA GLY A 411 -41.02 -13.27 -2.45
C GLY A 411 -40.75 -14.49 -1.56
N LYS A 412 -39.99 -15.48 -2.05
CA LYS A 412 -39.63 -16.69 -1.29
C LYS A 412 -38.38 -16.43 -0.47
N LEU A 413 -38.45 -16.81 0.81
CA LEU A 413 -37.29 -16.76 1.71
C LEU A 413 -36.51 -18.07 1.54
N SER A 414 -35.20 -18.03 1.71
CA SER A 414 -34.41 -19.26 1.72
C SER A 414 -34.77 -20.12 2.96
N PRO A 415 -34.65 -21.46 2.89
CA PRO A 415 -34.97 -22.33 4.03
C PRO A 415 -34.21 -21.95 5.31
N GLU A 416 -32.96 -21.51 5.16
CA GLU A 416 -32.11 -21.02 6.24
C GLU A 416 -32.66 -19.74 6.89
N LEU A 417 -33.26 -18.85 6.09
CA LEU A 417 -33.86 -17.61 6.55
C LEU A 417 -35.21 -17.86 7.24
N GLU A 418 -36.03 -18.77 6.70
CA GLU A 418 -37.28 -19.20 7.34
C GLU A 418 -37.02 -19.86 8.70
N GLU A 419 -35.98 -20.68 8.81
CA GLU A 419 -35.60 -21.31 10.07
C GLU A 419 -35.10 -20.28 11.10
N LYS A 420 -34.30 -19.29 10.66
CA LYS A 420 -33.84 -18.18 11.52
C LYS A 420 -34.99 -17.27 11.96
N LEU A 421 -36.02 -17.12 11.12
CA LEU A 421 -37.24 -16.41 11.44
C LEU A 421 -38.05 -17.16 12.52
N LYS A 422 -38.27 -18.46 12.34
CA LYS A 422 -38.96 -19.32 13.32
C LYS A 422 -38.27 -19.31 14.68
N LYS A 423 -36.93 -19.19 14.70
CA LYS A 423 -36.12 -19.08 15.92
C LYS A 423 -36.04 -17.67 16.51
N GLY A 424 -36.76 -16.68 15.95
CA GLY A 424 -36.77 -15.29 16.43
C GLY A 424 -35.45 -14.54 16.30
N ARG A 425 -34.49 -15.09 15.54
CA ARG A 425 -33.14 -14.49 15.35
C ARG A 425 -33.12 -13.38 14.32
N VAL A 426 -34.20 -13.26 13.54
CA VAL A 426 -34.41 -12.20 12.55
C VAL A 426 -35.85 -11.72 12.70
N LYS A 427 -36.05 -10.41 12.85
CA LYS A 427 -37.39 -9.80 12.82
C LYS A 427 -37.68 -9.41 11.38
N ILE A 428 -38.50 -10.21 10.69
CA ILE A 428 -39.09 -9.86 9.39
C ILE A 428 -40.60 -9.74 9.63
N ASP A 429 -41.19 -8.66 9.13
CA ASP A 429 -42.64 -8.47 9.16
C ASP A 429 -43.28 -9.44 8.16
N LEU A 430 -43.87 -10.53 8.68
CA LEU A 430 -44.51 -11.58 7.89
C LEU A 430 -45.73 -11.09 7.12
N ASP A 431 -46.49 -10.17 7.73
CA ASP A 431 -47.67 -9.55 7.11
C ASP A 431 -47.26 -8.69 5.91
N TYR A 432 -46.06 -8.12 5.97
CA TYR A 432 -45.46 -7.41 4.86
C TYR A 432 -44.90 -8.34 3.77
N VAL A 433 -44.25 -9.45 4.12
CA VAL A 433 -43.82 -10.48 3.14
C VAL A 433 -45.01 -11.02 2.35
N GLN A 434 -46.16 -11.20 3.01
CA GLN A 434 -47.43 -11.56 2.38
C GLN A 434 -47.88 -10.50 1.37
N LYS A 435 -47.88 -9.22 1.76
CA LYS A 435 -48.22 -8.07 0.87
C LYS A 435 -47.28 -7.95 -0.34
N VAL A 436 -45.99 -8.26 -0.17
CA VAL A 436 -45.03 -8.28 -1.30
C VAL A 436 -45.35 -9.44 -2.26
N ARG A 437 -45.70 -10.62 -1.74
CA ARG A 437 -46.14 -11.77 -2.56
C ARG A 437 -47.45 -11.45 -3.32
N GLU A 438 -48.41 -10.83 -2.64
CA GLU A 438 -49.68 -10.37 -3.24
C GLU A 438 -49.43 -9.31 -4.33
N TYR A 439 -48.52 -8.36 -4.08
CA TYR A 439 -48.16 -7.34 -5.07
C TYR A 439 -47.44 -7.93 -6.29
N LEU A 440 -46.42 -8.78 -6.09
CA LEU A 440 -45.68 -9.41 -7.19
C LEU A 440 -46.57 -10.34 -8.02
N SER A 441 -47.54 -11.02 -7.38
CA SER A 441 -48.52 -11.86 -8.08
C SER A 441 -49.61 -11.06 -8.81
N GLN A 442 -50.05 -9.91 -8.29
CA GLN A 442 -51.03 -9.04 -8.96
C GLN A 442 -50.46 -8.25 -10.14
N TYR A 443 -49.23 -7.73 -10.03
CA TYR A 443 -48.67 -6.82 -11.03
C TYR A 443 -47.77 -7.48 -12.08
N GLY A 444 -47.50 -8.79 -11.96
CA GLY A 444 -46.83 -9.57 -12.99
C GLY A 444 -45.55 -8.93 -13.51
N ILE A 445 -44.65 -8.49 -12.62
CA ILE A 445 -43.36 -7.88 -13.00
C ILE A 445 -42.53 -8.94 -13.74
N LYS A 446 -42.60 -8.94 -15.08
CA LYS A 446 -42.00 -9.99 -15.92
C LYS A 446 -40.46 -9.92 -16.00
N GLU A 447 -39.84 -8.77 -15.74
CA GLU A 447 -38.38 -8.62 -15.79
C GLU A 447 -37.81 -7.80 -14.63
N ILE A 448 -37.55 -8.47 -13.51
CA ILE A 448 -36.65 -7.91 -12.48
C ILE A 448 -35.21 -8.26 -12.89
N LYS A 449 -34.42 -7.23 -13.25
CA LYS A 449 -32.98 -7.39 -13.47
C LYS A 449 -32.27 -7.56 -12.13
N VAL A 450 -32.03 -8.81 -11.75
CA VAL A 450 -31.28 -9.13 -10.53
C VAL A 450 -29.81 -8.72 -10.72
N PRO A 451 -29.19 -8.01 -9.75
CA PRO A 451 -27.79 -7.67 -9.86
C PRO A 451 -26.93 -8.93 -9.93
N ASN A 452 -26.05 -8.99 -10.93
CA ASN A 452 -25.08 -10.05 -11.05
C ASN A 452 -23.96 -9.85 -10.00
N VAL A 453 -23.89 -10.78 -9.04
CA VAL A 453 -22.99 -10.73 -7.89
C VAL A 453 -21.80 -11.66 -8.12
N VAL A 454 -22.02 -12.80 -8.77
CA VAL A 454 -20.99 -13.81 -9.05
C VAL A 454 -19.93 -13.26 -10.01
N ASP A 455 -20.35 -12.61 -11.09
CA ASP A 455 -19.40 -12.14 -12.12
C ASP A 455 -18.62 -10.90 -11.68
N ARG A 456 -19.08 -10.20 -10.64
CA ARG A 456 -18.34 -9.11 -10.01
C ARG A 456 -17.17 -9.60 -9.16
N PHE A 457 -17.14 -10.89 -8.82
CA PHE A 457 -15.99 -11.48 -8.15
C PHE A 457 -14.95 -11.95 -9.18
N TRP A 458 -13.82 -11.27 -9.21
CA TRP A 458 -12.65 -11.70 -9.97
C TRP A 458 -11.39 -11.67 -9.10
N TYR A 459 -10.42 -12.50 -9.48
CA TYR A 459 -9.09 -12.50 -8.88
C TYR A 459 -8.03 -12.68 -9.96
N ARG A 460 -6.83 -12.16 -9.71
CA ARG A 460 -5.63 -12.39 -10.52
C ARG A 460 -4.47 -12.73 -9.60
N LEU A 461 -3.65 -13.68 -10.05
CA LEU A 461 -2.41 -14.08 -9.39
C LEU A 461 -1.24 -13.51 -10.18
N ILE A 462 -0.46 -12.63 -9.56
CA ILE A 462 0.76 -12.08 -10.17
C ILE A 462 1.95 -12.82 -9.57
N PRO A 463 2.72 -13.59 -10.36
CA PRO A 463 3.88 -14.29 -9.83
C PRO A 463 4.94 -13.31 -9.34
N ILE A 464 5.54 -13.61 -8.19
CA ILE A 464 6.59 -12.80 -7.57
C ILE A 464 7.68 -13.68 -6.98
N VAL A 465 8.87 -13.11 -6.84
CA VAL A 465 9.98 -13.65 -6.07
C VAL A 465 10.32 -12.62 -5.01
N ILE A 466 10.06 -12.94 -3.74
CA ILE A 466 10.34 -12.04 -2.62
C ILE A 466 11.69 -12.40 -2.01
N ASP A 467 12.55 -11.40 -1.87
CA ASP A 467 13.79 -11.53 -1.11
C ASP A 467 13.50 -11.96 0.34
N LYS A 468 14.24 -12.94 0.85
CA LYS A 468 14.06 -13.47 2.21
C LYS A 468 14.24 -12.40 3.28
N ASP A 469 15.14 -11.43 3.06
CA ASP A 469 15.40 -10.36 4.02
C ASP A 469 14.23 -9.37 4.10
N PHE A 470 13.59 -9.10 2.96
CA PHE A 470 12.38 -8.27 2.91
C PHE A 470 11.19 -8.95 3.61
N ALA A 471 11.04 -10.26 3.45
CA ALA A 471 10.00 -11.03 4.16
C ALA A 471 10.23 -11.02 5.69
N LEU A 472 11.49 -11.16 6.14
CA LEU A 472 11.86 -11.11 7.55
C LEU A 472 11.65 -9.72 8.19
N GLN A 473 12.00 -8.64 7.48
CA GLN A 473 11.76 -7.27 7.95
C GLN A 473 10.26 -6.96 8.14
N ILE A 474 9.41 -7.46 7.23
CA ILE A 474 7.96 -7.28 7.34
C ILE A 474 7.39 -8.04 8.54
N VAL A 475 7.82 -9.29 8.74
CA VAL A 475 7.39 -10.10 9.89
C VAL A 475 7.89 -9.51 11.22
N GLN A 476 9.12 -8.98 11.26
CA GLN A 476 9.66 -8.26 12.43
C GLN A 476 8.76 -7.08 12.84
N SER A 477 8.28 -6.29 11.87
CA SER A 477 7.46 -5.10 12.15
C SER A 477 6.08 -5.41 12.75
N GLU A 478 5.46 -6.55 12.41
CA GLU A 478 4.16 -6.95 12.95
C GLU A 478 4.25 -7.80 14.23
N PHE A 479 5.33 -8.57 14.41
CA PHE A 479 5.44 -9.55 15.51
C PHE A 479 6.02 -8.97 16.80
N ILE A 480 7.08 -8.14 16.70
CA ILE A 480 7.72 -7.46 17.85
C ILE A 480 6.71 -6.55 18.57
N ARG A 481 5.82 -5.92 17.79
CA ARG A 481 4.80 -5.01 18.30
C ARG A 481 3.72 -5.67 19.15
N LYS A 482 3.64 -7.01 19.15
CA LYS A 482 2.49 -7.75 19.69
C LYS A 482 2.83 -8.83 20.73
N HIS A 483 4.07 -9.33 20.77
CA HIS A 483 4.45 -10.46 21.65
C HIS A 483 5.79 -10.30 22.41
N GLY A 484 6.48 -9.16 22.30
CA GLY A 484 7.72 -8.87 23.05
C GLY A 484 9.00 -9.55 22.53
N GLU A 485 10.16 -9.06 22.96
CA GLU A 485 11.50 -9.45 22.47
C GLU A 485 11.91 -10.89 22.83
N GLU A 486 11.48 -11.41 23.99
CA GLU A 486 11.89 -12.75 24.46
C GLU A 486 11.27 -13.88 23.62
N VAL A 487 10.02 -13.73 23.20
CA VAL A 487 9.33 -14.69 22.31
C VAL A 487 9.95 -14.64 20.91
N TRP A 488 10.36 -13.44 20.47
CA TRP A 488 11.06 -13.27 19.20
C TRP A 488 12.43 -13.96 19.19
N GLN A 489 13.21 -13.87 20.27
CA GLN A 489 14.50 -14.57 20.35
C GLN A 489 14.33 -16.09 20.33
N LYS A 490 13.31 -16.63 21.01
CA LYS A 490 13.02 -18.06 21.00
C LYS A 490 12.55 -18.56 19.62
N ILE A 491 11.65 -17.84 18.97
CA ILE A 491 11.19 -18.17 17.60
C ILE A 491 12.32 -18.01 16.59
N LYS A 492 13.17 -16.99 16.74
CA LYS A 492 14.36 -16.80 15.91
C LYS A 492 15.28 -18.01 16.00
N GLN A 493 15.50 -18.52 17.21
CA GLN A 493 16.31 -19.73 17.40
C GLN A 493 15.64 -20.97 16.79
N ASP A 494 14.35 -21.17 17.01
CA ASP A 494 13.60 -22.31 16.43
C ASP A 494 13.61 -22.27 14.89
N VAL A 495 13.54 -21.07 14.30
CA VAL A 495 13.61 -20.87 12.84
C VAL A 495 15.02 -21.11 12.31
N ILE A 496 16.06 -20.67 13.04
CA ILE A 496 17.46 -20.95 12.68
C ILE A 496 17.71 -22.46 12.68
N ASP A 497 17.27 -23.17 13.71
CA ASP A 497 17.46 -24.61 13.86
C ASP A 497 16.71 -25.41 12.77
N GLU A 498 15.50 -24.97 12.40
CA GLU A 498 14.72 -25.57 11.30
C GLU A 498 15.35 -25.26 9.92
N ILE A 499 15.92 -24.06 9.73
CA ILE A 499 16.69 -23.71 8.52
C ILE A 499 17.93 -24.59 8.39
N GLU A 500 18.64 -24.86 9.50
CA GLU A 500 19.81 -25.73 9.49
C GLU A 500 19.44 -27.17 9.14
N ARG A 501 18.32 -27.70 9.67
CA ARG A 501 17.78 -29.02 9.28
C ARG A 501 17.43 -29.09 7.80
N GLN A 502 16.70 -28.10 7.27
CA GLN A 502 16.34 -28.09 5.86
C GLN A 502 17.56 -27.93 4.95
N ARG A 503 18.56 -27.15 5.37
CA ARG A 503 19.83 -27.02 4.65
C ARG A 503 20.58 -28.35 4.60
N GLN A 504 20.64 -29.09 5.71
CA GLN A 504 21.25 -30.42 5.69
C GLN A 504 20.50 -31.39 4.78
N GLN A 505 19.16 -31.36 4.82
CA GLN A 505 18.35 -32.22 3.96
C GLN A 505 18.52 -31.88 2.46
N TRP A 506 18.63 -30.60 2.10
CA TRP A 506 18.94 -30.20 0.73
C TRP A 506 20.35 -30.56 0.28
N ILE A 507 21.34 -30.53 1.17
CA ILE A 507 22.69 -31.01 0.87
C ILE A 507 22.64 -32.51 0.58
N GLU A 508 21.87 -33.28 1.34
CA GLU A 508 21.70 -34.72 1.14
C GLU A 508 20.98 -35.05 -0.17
N ASP A 509 19.92 -34.31 -0.50
CA ASP A 509 19.18 -34.47 -1.75
C ASP A 509 20.03 -34.05 -2.97
N ALA A 510 20.80 -32.96 -2.85
CA ALA A 510 21.73 -32.53 -3.89
C ALA A 510 22.85 -33.56 -4.11
N ARG A 511 23.37 -34.18 -3.04
CA ARG A 511 24.35 -35.28 -3.13
C ARG A 511 23.78 -36.47 -3.91
N LYS A 512 22.54 -36.89 -3.62
CA LYS A 512 21.88 -37.99 -4.35
C LYS A 512 21.74 -37.70 -5.84
N ILE A 513 21.32 -36.48 -6.21
CA ILE A 513 21.17 -36.08 -7.61
C ILE A 513 22.52 -36.05 -8.33
N ILE A 514 23.58 -35.56 -7.66
CA ILE A 514 24.94 -35.56 -8.20
C ILE A 514 25.44 -36.99 -8.38
N GLU A 515 25.22 -37.88 -7.41
CA GLU A 515 25.58 -39.29 -7.51
C GLU A 515 24.86 -40.01 -8.66
N GLU A 516 23.57 -39.75 -8.87
CA GLU A 516 22.83 -40.31 -10.01
C GLU A 516 23.40 -39.84 -11.35
N LYS A 517 23.68 -38.54 -11.49
CA LYS A 517 24.29 -37.99 -12.71
C LYS A 517 25.70 -38.53 -12.94
N LEU A 518 26.50 -38.73 -11.89
CA LEU A 518 27.82 -39.35 -11.97
C LEU A 518 27.73 -40.82 -12.38
N ARG A 519 26.74 -41.58 -11.90
CA ARG A 519 26.47 -42.95 -12.37
C ARG A 519 26.07 -42.98 -13.84
N ASP A 520 25.26 -42.02 -14.29
CA ASP A 520 24.85 -41.93 -15.70
C ASP A 520 26.03 -41.59 -16.63
N LEU A 521 26.89 -40.66 -16.20
CA LEU A 521 28.16 -40.37 -16.87
C LEU A 521 29.08 -41.59 -16.89
N GLY A 522 29.23 -42.32 -15.78
CA GLY A 522 29.98 -43.56 -15.72
C GLY A 522 29.44 -44.63 -16.68
N ARG A 523 28.11 -44.76 -16.80
CA ARG A 523 27.45 -45.64 -17.77
C ARG A 523 27.66 -45.19 -19.21
N ALA A 524 27.73 -43.89 -19.48
CA ALA A 524 28.03 -43.34 -20.80
C ALA A 524 29.50 -43.60 -21.18
N ILE A 525 30.44 -43.37 -20.26
CA ILE A 525 31.87 -43.63 -20.46
C ILE A 525 32.12 -45.12 -20.71
N LYS A 526 31.48 -46.02 -19.95
CA LYS A 526 31.58 -47.46 -20.16
C LYS A 526 31.12 -47.87 -21.58
N ARG A 527 30.02 -47.30 -22.08
CA ARG A 527 29.53 -47.53 -23.45
C ARG A 527 30.51 -47.05 -24.53
N VAL A 528 31.23 -45.96 -24.28
CA VAL A 528 32.29 -45.47 -25.19
C VAL A 528 33.50 -46.42 -25.14
N ARG A 529 33.93 -46.83 -23.95
CA ARG A 529 35.03 -47.79 -23.75
C ARG A 529 34.76 -49.14 -24.43
N ASP A 530 33.55 -49.69 -24.30
CA ASP A 530 33.17 -50.96 -24.92
C ASP A 530 33.18 -50.88 -26.46
N LYS A 531 32.80 -49.73 -27.04
CA LYS A 531 32.94 -49.47 -28.49
C LYS A 531 34.40 -49.38 -28.93
N VAL A 532 35.29 -48.77 -28.13
CA VAL A 532 36.73 -48.69 -28.41
C VAL A 532 37.40 -50.08 -28.37
N ILE A 533 37.00 -50.94 -27.42
CA ILE A 533 37.50 -52.33 -27.33
C ILE A 533 37.01 -53.17 -28.53
N ALA A 534 35.78 -52.96 -29.00
CA ALA A 534 35.26 -53.62 -30.20
C ALA A 534 36.05 -53.22 -31.46
N LEU A 535 36.43 -51.94 -31.59
CA LEU A 535 37.29 -51.44 -32.68
C LEU A 535 38.69 -52.05 -32.65
N GLU A 536 39.27 -52.29 -31.47
CA GLU A 536 40.58 -52.96 -31.37
C GLU A 536 40.55 -54.42 -31.82
N LYS A 537 39.43 -55.13 -31.59
CA LYS A 537 39.22 -56.46 -32.16
C LYS A 537 39.12 -56.41 -33.68
N VAL A 538 38.34 -55.48 -34.24
CA VAL A 538 38.21 -55.29 -35.70
C VAL A 538 39.57 -54.95 -36.33
N LYS A 539 40.38 -54.10 -35.68
CA LYS A 539 41.73 -53.74 -36.12
C LYS A 539 42.74 -54.90 -36.10
N LYS A 540 42.57 -55.85 -35.18
CA LYS A 540 43.41 -57.07 -35.12
C LYS A 540 43.00 -58.13 -36.14
N GLU A 541 41.73 -58.16 -36.53
CA GLU A 541 41.20 -59.14 -37.49
C GLU A 541 41.31 -58.65 -38.96
N LEU A 542 41.28 -57.34 -39.19
CA LEU A 542 41.45 -56.72 -40.52
C LEU A 542 42.71 -57.21 -41.29
N PRO A 543 43.91 -57.24 -40.68
CA PRO A 543 45.12 -57.72 -41.36
C PRO A 543 45.04 -59.21 -41.72
N LYS A 544 44.39 -60.03 -40.88
CA LYS A 544 44.23 -61.48 -41.14
C LYS A 544 43.26 -61.72 -42.30
N ILE A 545 42.23 -60.89 -42.43
CA ILE A 545 41.29 -60.93 -43.55
C ILE A 545 42.00 -60.49 -44.84
N GLU A 546 42.88 -59.49 -44.80
CA GLU A 546 43.71 -59.09 -45.94
C GLU A 546 44.69 -60.19 -46.37
N GLU A 547 45.27 -60.91 -45.40
CA GLU A 547 46.14 -62.06 -45.66
C GLU A 547 45.38 -63.20 -46.31
N LEU A 548 44.18 -63.52 -45.82
CA LEU A 548 43.26 -64.49 -46.45
C LEU A 548 42.82 -64.07 -47.87
N CYS A 549 42.56 -62.78 -48.10
CA CYS A 549 42.22 -62.29 -49.45
C CYS A 549 43.38 -62.51 -50.43
N LYS A 550 44.63 -62.27 -49.98
CA LYS A 550 45.84 -62.52 -50.77
C LYS A 550 46.07 -64.02 -51.03
N GLU A 551 45.79 -64.88 -50.05
CA GLU A 551 45.90 -66.34 -50.21
C GLU A 551 44.90 -66.91 -51.23
N VAL A 552 43.72 -66.30 -51.33
CA VAL A 552 42.65 -66.70 -52.27
C VAL A 552 42.77 -65.97 -53.63
N GLY A 553 43.77 -65.10 -53.80
CA GLY A 553 44.08 -64.42 -55.06
C GLY A 553 43.15 -63.25 -55.41
N VAL A 554 42.46 -62.68 -54.41
CA VAL A 554 41.59 -61.50 -54.57
C VAL A 554 42.32 -60.27 -54.04
N ASP A 555 42.39 -59.20 -54.83
CA ASP A 555 42.95 -57.93 -54.35
C ASP A 555 42.04 -57.37 -53.23
N PRO A 556 42.55 -57.17 -52.00
CA PRO A 556 41.78 -56.61 -50.90
C PRO A 556 41.16 -55.24 -51.19
N ASN A 557 41.63 -54.52 -52.21
CA ASN A 557 41.13 -53.21 -52.62
C ASN A 557 39.96 -53.26 -53.62
N GLU A 558 39.66 -54.43 -54.19
CA GLU A 558 38.52 -54.64 -55.09
C GLU A 558 37.24 -55.08 -54.35
N ILE A 559 37.34 -55.33 -53.04
CA ILE A 559 36.20 -55.68 -52.18
C ILE A 559 35.62 -54.39 -51.55
N ASP A 560 34.51 -53.89 -52.11
CA ASP A 560 33.86 -52.64 -51.68
C ASP A 560 33.55 -52.60 -50.18
N THR A 561 33.08 -53.72 -49.60
CA THR A 561 32.74 -53.81 -48.17
C THR A 561 33.98 -53.64 -47.27
N LEU A 562 35.15 -54.12 -47.70
CA LEU A 562 36.42 -54.01 -46.97
C LEU A 562 36.95 -52.57 -47.02
N ARG A 563 36.70 -51.89 -48.15
CA ARG A 563 37.02 -50.46 -48.34
C ARG A 563 36.15 -49.57 -47.45
N GLU A 564 34.86 -49.82 -47.40
CA GLU A 564 33.92 -49.11 -46.52
C GLU A 564 34.26 -49.30 -45.04
N ILE A 565 34.61 -50.53 -44.63
CA ILE A 565 35.06 -50.81 -43.26
C ILE A 565 36.37 -50.07 -42.96
N LYS A 566 37.32 -49.99 -43.91
CA LYS A 566 38.55 -49.19 -43.74
C LYS A 566 38.25 -47.70 -43.56
N VAL A 567 37.35 -47.13 -44.36
CA VAL A 567 36.94 -45.73 -44.25
C VAL A 567 36.24 -45.47 -42.91
N MET A 568 35.31 -46.34 -42.50
CA MET A 568 34.65 -46.24 -41.20
C MET A 568 35.62 -46.37 -40.03
N VAL A 569 36.61 -47.27 -40.11
CA VAL A 569 37.67 -47.39 -39.08
C VAL A 569 38.50 -46.11 -39.02
N GLN A 570 38.84 -45.49 -40.15
CA GLN A 570 39.59 -44.24 -40.21
C GLN A 570 38.80 -43.02 -39.71
N GLU A 571 37.50 -42.93 -40.04
CA GLU A 571 36.62 -41.87 -39.52
C GLU A 571 36.44 -41.97 -38.01
N VAL A 572 36.26 -43.20 -37.50
CA VAL A 572 36.14 -43.44 -36.06
C VAL A 572 37.48 -43.23 -35.33
N GLU A 573 38.64 -43.45 -35.98
CA GLU A 573 39.95 -43.11 -35.42
C GLU A 573 40.14 -41.59 -35.23
N ARG A 574 39.56 -40.75 -36.10
CA ARG A 574 39.57 -39.29 -35.91
C ARG A 574 38.75 -38.85 -34.69
N ASP A 575 37.63 -39.51 -34.42
CA ASP A 575 36.80 -39.24 -33.25
C ASP A 575 37.35 -39.88 -31.96
N ARG A 576 38.12 -40.98 -32.08
CA ARG A 576 38.80 -41.68 -30.97
C ARG A 576 39.76 -40.76 -30.21
N THR A 577 40.55 -39.94 -30.90
CA THR A 577 41.53 -39.05 -30.27
C THR A 577 40.85 -38.00 -29.40
N LYS A 578 39.76 -37.40 -29.91
CA LYS A 578 38.94 -36.45 -29.14
C LYS A 578 38.21 -37.12 -27.98
N ALA A 579 37.67 -38.32 -28.19
CA ALA A 579 36.95 -39.05 -27.14
C ALA A 579 37.87 -39.52 -26.00
N LEU A 580 39.11 -39.95 -26.31
CA LEU A 580 40.11 -40.33 -25.31
C LEU A 580 40.65 -39.12 -24.54
N GLU A 581 40.89 -37.97 -25.19
CA GLU A 581 41.24 -36.73 -24.51
C GLU A 581 40.13 -36.26 -23.55
N ILE A 582 38.87 -36.31 -23.99
CA ILE A 582 37.72 -35.96 -23.15
C ILE A 582 37.59 -36.96 -21.98
N SER A 583 37.74 -38.25 -22.24
CA SER A 583 37.68 -39.28 -21.19
C SER A 583 38.82 -39.14 -20.17
N ALA A 584 40.04 -38.83 -20.60
CA ALA A 584 41.18 -38.61 -19.71
C ALA A 584 40.95 -37.37 -18.83
N ARG A 585 40.51 -36.25 -19.43
CA ARG A 585 40.12 -35.03 -18.70
C ARG A 585 39.02 -35.28 -17.67
N VAL A 586 37.99 -36.03 -18.03
CA VAL A 586 36.89 -36.36 -17.11
C VAL A 586 37.37 -37.28 -15.98
N TYR A 587 38.25 -38.23 -16.27
CA TYR A 587 38.83 -39.11 -15.26
C TYR A 587 39.71 -38.32 -14.28
N ASP A 588 40.55 -37.40 -14.76
CA ASP A 588 41.36 -36.52 -13.90
C ASP A 588 40.49 -35.65 -12.99
N ILE A 589 39.39 -35.09 -13.51
CA ILE A 589 38.42 -34.32 -12.72
C ILE A 589 37.78 -35.21 -11.64
N LEU A 590 37.34 -36.41 -11.99
CA LEU A 590 36.71 -37.34 -11.03
C LEU A 590 37.70 -37.83 -9.96
N THR A 591 38.97 -38.01 -10.31
CA THR A 591 40.01 -38.45 -9.37
C THR A 591 40.40 -37.32 -8.42
N SER A 592 40.42 -36.06 -8.89
CA SER A 592 40.66 -34.87 -8.08
C SER A 592 39.54 -34.51 -7.10
N MET A 593 38.33 -35.06 -7.28
CA MET A 593 37.19 -34.87 -6.37
C MET A 593 37.16 -35.89 -5.21
N HIS A 594 37.99 -36.94 -5.25
CA HIS A 594 38.08 -37.99 -4.23
C HIS A 594 39.32 -37.89 -3.33
N THR A 595 40.22 -36.95 -3.61
CA THR A 595 41.21 -36.39 -2.67
C THR A 595 40.66 -35.13 -2.05
#